data_AF-A0A7H4MIC9-F1
#
_entry.id   AF-A0A7H4MIC9-F1
#
_cell.length_a   1.000
_cell.length_b   1.000
_cell.length_c   1.000
_cell.angle_alpha   90.00
_cell.angle_beta   90.00
_cell.angle_gamma   90.00
#
_symmetry.space_group_name_H-M   'P 1'
#
loop_
_entity.id
_entity.type
_entity.pdbx_description
1 polymer ?
#
loop_
_entity_poly.entity_id
_entity_poly.type
_entity_poly.pdbx_seq_one_letter_code
_entity_poly.pdbx_strand_id
1 'polypeptide(L)'
;MLLIARRTALAAALLLVMPVTVWLSGWLWQPGLPVAMLKTLWWVTETVTQPWGIITHVALCGWFLWCLRYRLRAALILFLILAAAILVGQGVKSWVKARVQEPRPFVIWLENSRQVPVTQFYALKRKERAKLVHAQLAQAQDIPPFLRKHWQKETGFAFPSGHTMFAASWALLAAGLLWPRRRWGTVAVLLVWATAVMGSRLALGMHWPLDLIVATLISWLLVTVACWLTQRLCGPLSPPGEEAQDIKKRMPEAE
;
A
#
# COMPACT_ATOMS: atom_id res chain seq x y z
N MET A 1 3.57 -24.61 3.88
CA MET A 1 2.65 -23.57 3.37
C MET A 1 1.57 -23.10 4.36
N LEU A 2 0.80 -24.01 4.96
CA LEU A 2 -0.40 -23.66 5.75
C LEU A 2 -0.17 -22.64 6.89
N LEU A 3 0.94 -22.76 7.64
CA LEU A 3 1.29 -21.79 8.70
C LEU A 3 1.65 -20.40 8.18
N ILE A 4 2.21 -20.28 6.97
CA ILE A 4 2.47 -18.96 6.36
C ILE A 4 1.15 -18.34 5.94
N ALA A 5 0.30 -19.12 5.25
CA ALA A 5 -1.01 -18.67 4.80
C ALA A 5 -1.90 -18.22 5.97
N ARG A 6 -1.89 -18.93 7.10
CA ARG A 6 -2.62 -18.50 8.32
C ARG A 6 -2.13 -17.14 8.82
N ARG A 7 -0.81 -16.91 8.87
CA ARG A 7 -0.24 -15.64 9.35
C ARG A 7 -0.47 -14.49 8.39
N THR A 8 -0.36 -14.72 7.08
CA THR A 8 -0.69 -13.70 6.08
C THR A 8 -2.20 -13.40 6.07
N ALA A 9 -3.06 -14.41 6.30
CA ALA A 9 -4.50 -14.20 6.42
C ALA A 9 -4.88 -13.39 7.67
N LEU A 10 -4.28 -13.69 8.83
CA LEU A 10 -4.48 -12.89 10.05
C LEU A 10 -4.01 -11.44 9.85
N ALA A 11 -2.84 -11.24 9.25
CA ALA A 11 -2.35 -9.90 8.94
C ALA A 11 -3.24 -9.18 7.91
N ALA A 12 -3.78 -9.89 6.91
CA ALA A 12 -4.77 -9.32 5.98
C ALA A 12 -6.04 -8.91 6.71
N ALA A 13 -6.57 -9.76 7.59
CA ALA A 13 -7.74 -9.44 8.41
C ALA A 13 -7.49 -8.19 9.28
N LEU A 14 -6.33 -8.08 9.92
CA LEU A 14 -5.93 -6.88 10.67
C LEU A 14 -5.88 -5.62 9.82
N LEU A 15 -5.26 -5.70 8.63
CA LEU A 15 -5.20 -4.57 7.70
C LEU A 15 -6.58 -4.17 7.15
N LEU A 16 -7.51 -5.12 7.08
CA LEU A 16 -8.89 -4.87 6.64
C LEU A 16 -9.76 -4.19 7.71
N VAL A 17 -9.41 -4.27 9.00
CA VAL A 17 -10.22 -3.65 10.08
C VAL A 17 -10.48 -2.18 9.82
N MET A 18 -9.43 -1.39 9.55
CA MET A 18 -9.54 0.05 9.33
C MET A 18 -10.38 0.41 8.09
N PRO A 19 -10.12 -0.08 6.87
CA PRO A 19 -10.92 0.30 5.71
C PRO A 19 -12.34 -0.27 5.76
N VAL A 20 -12.57 -1.45 6.35
CA VAL A 20 -13.93 -2.01 6.52
C VAL A 20 -14.74 -1.18 7.51
N THR A 21 -14.16 -0.79 8.64
CA THR A 21 -14.86 0.08 9.62
C THR A 21 -15.21 1.44 9.01
N VAL A 22 -14.29 2.07 8.28
CA VAL A 22 -14.57 3.33 7.57
C VAL A 22 -15.66 3.13 6.52
N TRP A 23 -15.62 2.03 5.76
CA TRP A 23 -16.65 1.73 4.77
C TRP A 23 -18.04 1.55 5.40
N LEU A 24 -18.15 0.74 6.46
CA LEU A 24 -19.40 0.47 7.16
C LEU A 24 -19.96 1.70 7.88
N SER A 25 -19.10 2.64 8.28
CA SER A 25 -19.55 3.90 8.89
C SER A 25 -20.27 4.85 7.92
N GLY A 26 -20.22 4.57 6.60
CA GLY A 26 -20.76 5.47 5.58
C GLY A 26 -19.97 6.77 5.45
N TRP A 27 -18.74 6.81 5.96
CA TRP A 27 -17.90 8.00 5.92
C TRP A 27 -17.62 8.43 4.47
N LEU A 28 -17.89 9.71 4.20
CA LEU A 28 -17.58 10.36 2.95
C LEU A 28 -16.47 11.38 3.18
N TRP A 29 -15.52 11.44 2.25
CA TRP A 29 -14.42 12.39 2.34
C TRP A 29 -14.93 13.82 2.13
N GLN A 30 -14.48 14.72 3.00
CA GLN A 30 -14.65 16.17 2.87
C GLN A 30 -13.33 16.86 3.22
N PRO A 31 -12.99 17.99 2.58
CA PRO A 31 -11.87 18.81 3.01
C PRO A 31 -12.17 19.44 4.38
N GLY A 32 -11.14 19.68 5.19
CA GLY A 32 -11.31 20.31 6.51
C GLY A 32 -10.38 19.78 7.61
N LEU A 33 -9.60 18.74 7.33
CA LEU A 33 -8.58 18.27 8.26
C LEU A 33 -7.52 19.36 8.51
N PRO A 34 -6.99 19.49 9.74
CA PRO A 34 -5.94 20.45 10.04
C PRO A 34 -4.74 20.28 9.12
N VAL A 35 -4.15 21.40 8.68
CA VAL A 35 -3.01 21.40 7.75
C VAL A 35 -1.85 20.55 8.25
N ALA A 36 -1.58 20.58 9.57
CA ALA A 36 -0.55 19.74 10.19
C ALA A 36 -0.83 18.25 9.99
N MET A 37 -2.07 17.80 10.21
CA MET A 37 -2.47 16.41 10.02
C MET A 37 -2.38 15.99 8.55
N LEU A 38 -2.88 16.83 7.63
CA LEU A 38 -2.76 16.59 6.19
C LEU A 38 -1.29 16.49 5.74
N LYS A 39 -0.41 17.32 6.30
CA LYS A 39 1.02 17.29 6.00
C LYS A 39 1.69 16.02 6.49
N THR A 40 1.36 15.57 7.71
CA THR A 40 1.85 14.30 8.26
C THR A 40 1.40 13.11 7.41
N LEU A 41 0.11 13.06 7.03
CA LEU A 41 -0.42 12.00 6.18
C LEU A 41 0.16 12.06 4.77
N TRP A 42 0.43 13.25 4.25
CA TRP A 42 1.15 13.42 3.00
C TRP A 42 2.58 12.85 3.08
N TRP A 43 3.33 13.12 4.16
CA TRP A 43 4.65 12.49 4.38
C TRP A 43 4.58 10.97 4.41
N VAL A 44 3.57 10.40 5.07
CA VAL A 44 3.32 8.95 5.04
C VAL A 44 3.09 8.46 3.61
N THR A 45 2.26 9.14 2.81
CA THR A 45 2.08 8.81 1.39
C THR A 45 3.39 8.94 0.60
N GLU A 46 4.24 9.94 0.90
CA GLU A 46 5.51 10.12 0.21
C GLU A 46 6.48 8.96 0.46
N THR A 47 6.44 8.28 1.63
CA THR A 47 7.28 7.09 1.88
C THR A 47 7.08 5.95 0.86
N VAL A 48 5.97 5.97 0.10
CA VAL A 48 5.67 5.01 -0.97
C VAL A 48 5.74 5.67 -2.36
N THR A 49 5.69 7.00 -2.43
CA THR A 49 5.64 7.75 -3.68
C THR A 49 7.04 7.99 -4.24
N GLN A 50 7.18 7.90 -5.57
CA GLN A 50 8.44 8.22 -6.26
C GLN A 50 8.82 9.71 -6.06
N PRO A 51 10.07 10.01 -5.64
CA PRO A 51 11.24 9.11 -5.59
C PRO A 51 11.48 8.37 -4.25
N TRP A 52 10.97 8.88 -3.13
CA TRP A 52 11.23 8.35 -1.77
C TRP A 52 10.81 6.88 -1.60
N GLY A 53 9.77 6.45 -2.31
CA GLY A 53 9.34 5.06 -2.38
C GLY A 53 10.44 4.08 -2.81
N ILE A 54 11.40 4.49 -3.65
CA ILE A 54 12.55 3.63 -4.02
C ILE A 54 13.43 3.40 -2.81
N ILE A 55 13.70 4.45 -2.02
CA ILE A 55 14.56 4.36 -0.84
C ILE A 55 13.91 3.41 0.18
N THR A 56 12.62 3.57 0.46
CA THR A 56 11.87 2.67 1.34
C THR A 56 11.92 1.23 0.83
N HIS A 57 11.72 1.03 -0.48
CA HIS A 57 11.76 -0.31 -1.08
C HIS A 57 13.13 -0.97 -0.94
N VAL A 58 14.21 -0.25 -1.28
CA VAL A 58 15.58 -0.76 -1.20
C VAL A 58 15.97 -1.08 0.25
N ALA A 59 15.63 -0.20 1.20
CA ALA A 59 15.88 -0.42 2.61
C ALA A 59 15.14 -1.67 3.14
N LEU A 60 13.87 -1.83 2.78
CA LEU A 60 13.09 -3.02 3.16
C LEU A 60 13.62 -4.29 2.50
N CYS A 61 14.01 -4.25 1.22
CA CYS A 61 14.65 -5.38 0.54
C CYS A 61 15.94 -5.79 1.27
N GLY A 62 16.83 -4.85 1.58
CA GLY A 62 18.06 -5.12 2.33
C GLY A 62 17.78 -5.73 3.71
N TRP A 63 16.83 -5.16 4.46
CA TRP A 63 16.42 -5.66 5.77
C TRP A 63 15.84 -7.07 5.71
N PHE A 64 15.00 -7.37 4.71
CA PHE A 64 14.42 -8.69 4.53
C PHE A 64 15.46 -9.72 4.07
N LEU A 65 16.39 -9.36 3.17
CA LEU A 65 17.50 -10.24 2.80
C LEU A 65 18.36 -10.58 4.03
N TRP A 66 18.64 -9.60 4.88
CA TRP A 66 19.32 -9.83 6.15
C TRP A 66 18.55 -10.77 7.07
N CYS A 67 17.24 -10.53 7.25
CA CYS A 67 16.40 -11.38 8.10
C CYS A 67 16.22 -12.80 7.54
N LEU A 68 16.31 -12.97 6.22
CA LEU A 68 16.15 -14.25 5.52
C LEU A 68 17.50 -14.86 5.10
N ARG A 69 18.63 -14.41 5.70
CA ARG A 69 19.99 -14.81 5.26
C ARG A 69 20.26 -16.30 5.27
N TYR A 70 19.66 -17.07 6.18
CA TYR A 70 19.77 -18.54 6.24
C TYR A 70 19.02 -19.24 5.08
N ARG A 71 18.21 -18.50 4.32
CA ARG A 71 17.44 -18.97 3.15
C ARG A 71 17.59 -17.98 1.98
N LEU A 72 18.77 -17.40 1.79
CA LEU A 72 19.00 -16.30 0.84
C LEU A 72 18.57 -16.65 -0.60
N ARG A 73 18.85 -17.86 -1.08
CA ARG A 73 18.41 -18.33 -2.40
C ARG A 73 16.88 -18.22 -2.57
N ALA A 74 16.13 -18.67 -1.57
CA ALA A 74 14.67 -18.60 -1.59
C ALA A 74 14.17 -17.15 -1.48
N ALA A 75 14.83 -16.30 -0.68
CA ALA A 75 14.51 -14.89 -0.56
C ALA A 75 14.71 -14.12 -1.88
N LEU A 76 15.81 -14.39 -2.60
CA LEU A 76 16.07 -13.81 -3.91
C LEU A 76 15.01 -14.25 -4.94
N ILE A 77 14.66 -15.54 -4.97
CA ILE A 77 13.62 -16.06 -5.88
C ILE A 77 12.25 -15.46 -5.56
N LEU A 78 11.92 -15.29 -4.28
CA LEU A 78 10.69 -14.59 -3.86
C LEU A 78 10.65 -13.15 -4.39
N PHE A 79 11.75 -12.40 -4.24
CA PHE A 79 11.81 -11.03 -4.75
C PHE A 79 11.78 -10.96 -6.27
N LEU A 80 12.36 -11.92 -6.97
CA LEU A 80 12.23 -12.02 -8.43
C LEU A 80 10.77 -12.28 -8.85
N ILE A 81 10.05 -13.18 -8.17
CA ILE A 81 8.63 -13.44 -8.43
C ILE A 81 7.79 -12.20 -8.18
N LEU A 82 8.04 -11.49 -7.07
CA LEU A 82 7.33 -10.25 -6.75
C LEU A 82 7.65 -9.12 -7.73
N ALA A 83 8.91 -8.99 -8.16
CA ALA A 83 9.30 -8.02 -9.18
C ALA A 83 8.60 -8.31 -10.53
N ALA A 84 8.57 -9.57 -10.96
CA ALA A 84 7.84 -9.98 -12.15
C ALA A 84 6.34 -9.68 -12.02
N ALA A 85 5.73 -9.95 -10.87
CA ALA A 85 4.33 -9.64 -10.63
C ALA A 85 4.04 -8.13 -10.62
N ILE A 86 4.97 -7.30 -10.14
CA ILE A 86 4.84 -5.83 -10.22
C ILE A 86 4.87 -5.37 -11.67
N LEU A 87 5.78 -5.90 -12.50
CA LEU A 87 5.86 -5.58 -13.93
C LEU A 87 4.56 -5.96 -14.66
N VAL A 88 4.04 -7.17 -14.41
CA VAL A 88 2.73 -7.60 -14.93
C VAL A 88 1.62 -6.69 -14.41
N GLY A 89 1.66 -6.33 -13.13
CA GLY A 89 0.71 -5.44 -12.48
C GLY A 89 0.66 -4.03 -13.09
N GLN A 90 1.76 -3.51 -13.65
CA GLN A 90 1.75 -2.23 -14.37
C GLN A 90 0.96 -2.33 -15.69
N GLY A 91 1.07 -3.46 -16.40
CA GLY A 91 0.24 -3.76 -17.58
C GLY A 91 -1.24 -3.87 -17.21
N VAL A 92 -1.55 -4.69 -16.19
CA VAL A 92 -2.92 -4.88 -15.68
C VAL A 92 -3.53 -3.56 -15.22
N LYS A 93 -2.78 -2.72 -14.50
CA LYS A 93 -3.23 -1.38 -14.06
C LYS A 93 -3.72 -0.52 -15.22
N SER A 94 -3.01 -0.54 -16.34
CA SER A 94 -3.35 0.26 -17.52
C SER A 94 -4.65 -0.25 -18.16
N TRP A 95 -4.84 -1.57 -18.19
CA TRP A 95 -6.06 -2.21 -18.69
C TRP A 95 -7.27 -1.99 -17.75
N VAL A 96 -7.09 -2.20 -16.44
CA VAL A 96 -8.13 -1.99 -15.42
C VAL A 96 -8.62 -0.55 -15.42
N LYS A 97 -7.71 0.44 -15.52
CA LYS A 97 -8.09 1.86 -15.57
C LYS A 97 -8.84 2.25 -16.84
N ALA A 98 -8.79 1.44 -17.90
CA ALA A 98 -9.62 1.65 -19.07
C ALA A 98 -11.06 1.14 -18.87
N ARG A 99 -11.28 0.21 -17.92
CA ARG A 99 -12.57 -0.43 -17.64
C ARG A 99 -13.28 0.13 -16.41
N VAL A 100 -12.54 0.44 -15.34
CA VAL A 100 -13.07 0.97 -14.08
C VAL A 100 -12.82 2.46 -14.02
N GLN A 101 -13.87 3.23 -14.34
CA GLN A 101 -13.83 4.69 -14.43
C GLN A 101 -14.36 5.36 -13.16
N GLU A 102 -13.88 4.93 -12.00
CA GLU A 102 -14.37 5.46 -10.72
C GLU A 102 -13.70 6.81 -10.37
N PRO A 103 -14.50 7.86 -10.11
CA PRO A 103 -13.99 9.15 -9.72
C PRO A 103 -13.36 9.11 -8.33
N ARG A 104 -12.29 9.89 -8.13
CA ARG A 104 -11.71 10.05 -6.79
C ARG A 104 -12.60 10.95 -5.91
N PRO A 105 -12.58 10.77 -4.58
CA PRO A 105 -13.37 11.60 -3.68
C PRO A 105 -13.19 13.11 -3.87
N PHE A 106 -11.95 13.58 -4.09
CA PHE A 106 -11.71 15.01 -4.31
C PHE A 106 -12.33 15.54 -5.63
N VAL A 107 -12.52 14.67 -6.63
CA VAL A 107 -13.10 15.07 -7.93
C VAL A 107 -14.61 15.26 -7.78
N ILE A 108 -15.29 14.39 -7.01
CA ILE A 108 -16.72 14.57 -6.69
C ILE A 108 -16.92 15.87 -5.89
N TRP A 109 -16.04 16.15 -4.93
CA TRP A 109 -16.07 17.41 -4.22
C TRP A 109 -15.83 18.63 -5.14
N LEU A 110 -14.93 18.49 -6.12
CA LEU A 110 -14.65 19.55 -7.09
C LEU A 110 -15.85 19.81 -8.01
N GLU A 111 -16.57 18.77 -8.41
CA GLU A 111 -17.84 18.88 -9.15
C GLU A 111 -18.87 19.66 -8.35
N ASN A 112 -19.12 19.26 -7.10
CA ASN A 112 -20.11 19.90 -6.24
C ASN A 112 -19.75 21.35 -5.90
N SER A 113 -18.47 21.66 -5.72
CA SER A 113 -18.03 22.98 -5.25
C SER A 113 -17.75 23.98 -6.37
N ARG A 114 -17.38 23.51 -7.56
CA ARG A 114 -16.89 24.35 -8.68
C ARG A 114 -17.61 24.05 -10.00
N GLN A 115 -18.68 23.26 -9.98
CA GLN A 115 -19.53 22.92 -11.13
C GLN A 115 -18.73 22.35 -12.32
N VAL A 116 -17.72 21.53 -12.04
CA VAL A 116 -16.99 20.79 -13.08
C VAL A 116 -17.57 19.37 -13.17
N PRO A 117 -18.39 19.05 -14.19
CA PRO A 117 -18.98 17.72 -14.30
C PRO A 117 -17.90 16.64 -14.34
N VAL A 118 -18.07 15.57 -13.56
CA VAL A 118 -17.13 14.43 -13.52
C VAL A 118 -16.94 13.83 -14.92
N THR A 119 -18.00 13.77 -15.71
CA THR A 119 -17.98 13.30 -17.10
C THR A 119 -17.07 14.15 -17.98
N GLN A 120 -17.17 15.47 -17.89
CA GLN A 120 -16.30 16.41 -18.61
C GLN A 120 -14.87 16.32 -18.11
N PHE A 121 -14.68 16.18 -16.79
CA PHE A 121 -13.35 16.02 -16.21
C PHE A 121 -12.62 14.79 -16.79
N TYR A 122 -13.26 13.63 -16.82
CA TYR A 122 -12.63 12.39 -17.29
C TYR A 122 -12.57 12.25 -18.82
N ALA A 123 -13.36 13.01 -19.57
CA ALA A 123 -13.24 13.12 -21.02
C ALA A 123 -11.92 13.77 -21.46
N LEU A 124 -11.33 14.63 -20.63
CA LEU A 124 -10.07 15.30 -20.92
C LEU A 124 -8.85 14.37 -20.81
N LYS A 125 -7.80 14.69 -21.58
CA LYS A 125 -6.50 14.00 -21.46
C LYS A 125 -5.89 14.28 -20.09
N ARG A 126 -5.09 13.35 -19.55
CA ARG A 126 -4.50 13.47 -18.20
C ARG A 126 -3.79 14.83 -17.95
N LYS A 127 -3.07 15.35 -18.95
CA LYS A 127 -2.39 16.66 -18.85
C LYS A 127 -3.38 17.82 -18.74
N GLU A 128 -4.49 17.78 -19.47
CA GLU A 128 -5.55 18.78 -19.41
C GLU A 128 -6.32 18.70 -18.09
N ARG A 129 -6.58 17.48 -17.57
CA ARG A 129 -7.13 17.30 -16.22
C ARG A 129 -6.26 17.97 -15.16
N ALA A 130 -4.94 17.79 -15.24
CA ALA A 130 -4.02 18.44 -14.30
C ALA A 130 -4.08 19.96 -14.39
N LYS A 131 -4.16 20.53 -15.61
CA LYS A 131 -4.35 21.98 -15.81
C LYS A 131 -5.68 22.47 -15.27
N LEU A 132 -6.77 21.72 -15.47
CA LEU A 132 -8.09 22.07 -14.96
C LEU A 132 -8.12 22.08 -13.43
N VAL A 133 -7.55 21.05 -12.79
CA VAL A 133 -7.37 21.02 -11.32
C VAL A 133 -6.53 22.23 -10.87
N HIS A 134 -5.45 22.55 -11.58
CA HIS A 134 -4.64 23.72 -11.26
C HIS A 134 -5.43 25.03 -11.35
N ALA A 135 -6.17 25.25 -12.45
CA ALA A 135 -6.96 26.45 -12.65
C ALA A 135 -8.06 26.60 -11.59
N GLN A 136 -8.81 25.53 -11.32
CA GLN A 136 -9.90 25.53 -10.34
C GLN A 136 -9.41 25.72 -8.90
N LEU A 137 -8.22 25.21 -8.58
CA LEU A 137 -7.64 25.31 -7.24
C LEU A 137 -6.64 26.47 -7.10
N ALA A 138 -6.39 27.26 -8.15
CA ALA A 138 -5.46 28.39 -8.09
C ALA A 138 -5.89 29.42 -7.03
N GLN A 139 -7.20 29.68 -6.98
CA GLN A 139 -7.84 30.63 -6.05
C GLN A 139 -8.37 29.98 -4.76
N ALA A 140 -8.21 28.66 -4.58
CA ALA A 140 -8.66 28.00 -3.36
C ALA A 140 -7.68 28.29 -2.20
N GLN A 141 -8.13 29.10 -1.23
CA GLN A 141 -7.36 29.39 -0.01
C GLN A 141 -7.45 28.25 1.02
N ASP A 142 -8.53 27.47 0.98
CA ASP A 142 -8.83 26.42 1.95
C ASP A 142 -8.00 25.13 1.75
N ILE A 143 -7.30 25.00 0.62
CA ILE A 143 -6.52 23.81 0.26
C ILE A 143 -5.02 24.13 0.26
N PRO A 144 -4.23 23.49 1.14
CA PRO A 144 -2.79 23.72 1.22
C PRO A 144 -2.07 23.49 -0.13
N PRO A 145 -1.01 24.27 -0.45
CA PRO A 145 -0.29 24.16 -1.71
C PRO A 145 0.25 22.77 -2.03
N PHE A 146 0.74 22.03 -1.02
CA PHE A 146 1.26 20.67 -1.22
C PHE A 146 0.17 19.69 -1.67
N LEU A 147 -1.05 19.83 -1.13
CA LEU A 147 -2.18 18.97 -1.46
C LEU A 147 -2.69 19.27 -2.88
N ARG A 148 -2.75 20.55 -3.26
CA ARG A 148 -3.08 20.96 -4.65
C ARG A 148 -2.11 20.33 -5.65
N LYS A 149 -0.81 20.40 -5.37
CA LYS A 149 0.23 19.78 -6.22
C LYS A 149 0.09 18.25 -6.28
N HIS A 150 -0.26 17.61 -5.16
CA HIS A 150 -0.52 16.18 -5.11
C HIS A 150 -1.70 15.78 -6.01
N TRP A 151 -2.84 16.47 -5.90
CA TRP A 151 -4.02 16.21 -6.73
C TRP A 151 -3.77 16.44 -8.22
N GLN A 152 -3.01 17.46 -8.59
CA GLN A 152 -2.61 17.71 -9.98
C GLN A 152 -1.76 16.57 -10.57
N LYS A 153 -0.90 15.94 -9.77
CA LYS A 153 -0.10 14.78 -10.19
C LYS A 153 -0.95 13.51 -10.38
N GLU A 154 -1.97 13.37 -9.55
CA GLU A 154 -2.75 12.14 -9.37
C GLU A 154 -4.16 12.17 -10.00
N THR A 155 -4.33 12.81 -11.16
CA THR A 155 -5.61 12.95 -11.91
C THR A 155 -6.10 11.69 -12.65
N GLY A 156 -5.62 10.51 -12.27
CA GLY A 156 -6.14 9.23 -12.77
C GLY A 156 -7.40 8.79 -12.04
N PHE A 157 -8.09 7.77 -12.57
CA PHE A 157 -9.15 7.06 -11.84
C PHE A 157 -8.65 6.48 -10.52
N ALA A 158 -9.55 6.36 -9.55
CA ALA A 158 -9.27 5.95 -8.18
C ALA A 158 -8.69 4.53 -8.14
N PHE A 159 -9.33 3.56 -8.77
CA PHE A 159 -8.91 2.17 -8.72
C PHE A 159 -7.74 1.83 -9.69
N PRO A 160 -6.83 0.89 -9.35
CA PRO A 160 -6.51 0.35 -8.02
C PRO A 160 -5.50 1.22 -7.24
N SER A 161 -5.47 1.07 -5.91
CA SER A 161 -4.52 1.77 -5.03
C SER A 161 -3.14 1.11 -5.00
N GLY A 162 -2.21 1.59 -5.84
CA GLY A 162 -0.83 1.10 -5.85
C GLY A 162 -0.09 1.32 -4.52
N HIS A 163 -0.36 2.43 -3.82
CA HIS A 163 0.23 2.71 -2.50
C HIS A 163 -0.18 1.68 -1.46
N THR A 164 -1.48 1.36 -1.40
CA THR A 164 -2.00 0.33 -0.51
C THR A 164 -1.42 -1.03 -0.86
N MET A 165 -1.38 -1.38 -2.15
CA MET A 165 -0.87 -2.67 -2.59
C MET A 165 0.59 -2.87 -2.16
N PHE A 166 1.43 -1.84 -2.32
CA PHE A 166 2.83 -1.87 -1.93
C PHE A 166 3.02 -2.02 -0.41
N ALA A 167 2.40 -1.14 0.38
CA ALA A 167 2.57 -1.15 1.82
C ALA A 167 1.97 -2.41 2.47
N ALA A 168 0.77 -2.84 2.02
CA ALA A 168 0.14 -4.07 2.49
C ALA A 168 0.99 -5.30 2.15
N SER A 169 1.56 -5.39 0.94
CA SER A 169 2.41 -6.54 0.57
C SER A 169 3.62 -6.70 1.49
N TRP A 170 4.28 -5.58 1.86
CA TRP A 170 5.39 -5.60 2.81
C TRP A 170 4.97 -6.04 4.22
N ALA A 171 3.86 -5.52 4.73
CA ALA A 171 3.34 -5.93 6.03
C ALA A 171 2.93 -7.41 6.06
N LEU A 172 2.30 -7.90 4.99
CA LEU A 172 1.94 -9.31 4.82
C LEU A 172 3.16 -10.22 4.73
N LEU A 173 4.20 -9.82 3.99
CA LEU A 173 5.47 -10.55 3.93
C LEU A 173 6.15 -10.59 5.31
N ALA A 174 6.09 -9.49 6.07
CA ALA A 174 6.65 -9.44 7.42
C ALA A 174 5.94 -10.45 8.34
N ALA A 175 4.61 -10.43 8.38
CA ALA A 175 3.84 -11.39 9.19
C ALA A 175 4.04 -12.84 8.72
N GLY A 176 4.08 -13.06 7.41
CA GLY A 176 4.25 -14.37 6.80
C GLY A 176 5.63 -14.99 6.98
N LEU A 177 6.70 -14.19 7.01
CA LEU A 177 8.08 -14.71 6.98
C LEU A 177 8.91 -14.36 8.22
N LEU A 178 8.67 -13.21 8.84
CA LEU A 178 9.49 -12.69 9.93
C LEU A 178 8.94 -13.00 11.33
N TRP A 179 7.64 -13.31 11.43
CA TRP A 179 7.02 -13.73 12.69
C TRP A 179 7.71 -14.92 13.38
N PRO A 180 8.04 -16.05 12.70
CA PRO A 180 8.70 -17.20 13.32
C PRO A 180 10.16 -16.91 13.66
N ARG A 181 10.71 -15.86 13.06
CA ARG A 181 12.07 -15.35 13.28
C ARG A 181 12.14 -14.36 14.44
N ARG A 182 11.04 -14.22 15.19
CA ARG A 182 10.87 -13.34 16.35
C ARG A 182 11.19 -11.86 16.05
N ARG A 183 11.02 -11.43 14.80
CA ARG A 183 11.16 -10.01 14.42
C ARG A 183 9.84 -9.26 14.63
N TRP A 184 9.25 -9.39 15.82
CA TRP A 184 7.91 -8.85 16.11
C TRP A 184 7.85 -7.33 15.97
N GLY A 185 8.92 -6.61 16.36
CA GLY A 185 9.02 -5.17 16.15
C GLY A 185 8.90 -4.76 14.68
N THR A 186 9.58 -5.46 13.76
CA THR A 186 9.45 -5.21 12.31
C THR A 186 8.03 -5.46 11.83
N VAL A 187 7.39 -6.55 12.29
CA VAL A 187 6.00 -6.86 11.91
C VAL A 187 5.05 -5.77 12.37
N ALA A 188 5.17 -5.33 13.63
CA ALA A 188 4.34 -4.27 14.20
C ALA A 188 4.52 -2.94 13.44
N VAL A 189 5.78 -2.52 13.21
CA VAL A 189 6.09 -1.28 12.49
C VAL A 189 5.51 -1.31 11.08
N LEU A 190 5.62 -2.43 10.35
CA LEU A 190 5.09 -2.52 9.00
C LEU A 190 3.57 -2.58 8.94
N LEU A 191 2.90 -3.21 9.91
CA LEU A 191 1.44 -3.18 10.02
C LEU A 191 0.94 -1.76 10.29
N VAL A 192 1.53 -1.07 11.26
CA VAL A 192 1.18 0.32 11.59
C VAL A 192 1.43 1.24 10.40
N TRP A 193 2.59 1.10 9.74
CA TRP A 193 2.92 1.88 8.55
C TRP A 193 1.95 1.62 7.40
N ALA A 194 1.59 0.35 7.13
CA ALA A 194 0.63 0.01 6.08
C ALA A 194 -0.76 0.61 6.36
N THR A 195 -1.24 0.51 7.60
CA THR A 195 -2.50 1.15 8.02
C THR A 195 -2.43 2.68 7.91
N ALA A 196 -1.29 3.30 8.27
CA ALA A 196 -1.10 4.74 8.12
C ALA A 196 -1.08 5.18 6.64
N VAL A 197 -0.45 4.40 5.76
CA VAL A 197 -0.49 4.63 4.31
C VAL A 197 -1.94 4.53 3.82
N MET A 198 -2.68 3.50 4.21
CA MET A 198 -4.10 3.36 3.88
C MET A 198 -4.92 4.57 4.36
N GLY A 199 -4.77 4.97 5.63
CA GLY A 199 -5.43 6.16 6.18
C GLY A 199 -5.09 7.45 5.43
N SER A 200 -3.83 7.61 5.02
CA SER A 200 -3.44 8.78 4.22
C SER A 200 -4.14 8.83 2.86
N ARG A 201 -4.44 7.68 2.23
CA ARG A 201 -5.18 7.64 0.95
C ARG A 201 -6.62 8.11 1.10
N LEU A 202 -7.27 7.77 2.21
CA LEU A 202 -8.62 8.23 2.52
C LEU A 202 -8.62 9.71 2.88
N ALA A 203 -7.78 10.13 3.82
CA ALA A 203 -7.73 11.50 4.32
C ALA A 203 -7.34 12.54 3.25
N LEU A 204 -6.49 12.17 2.30
CA LEU A 204 -6.09 13.04 1.18
C LEU A 204 -7.11 13.04 0.03
N GLY A 205 -8.25 12.35 0.17
CA GLY A 205 -9.33 12.33 -0.83
C GLY A 205 -8.98 11.54 -2.09
N MET A 206 -8.06 10.57 -1.97
CA MET A 206 -7.46 9.91 -3.13
C MET A 206 -8.18 8.63 -3.54
N HIS A 207 -8.77 7.92 -2.59
CA HIS A 207 -9.36 6.60 -2.79
C HIS A 207 -10.57 6.42 -1.87
N TRP A 208 -11.46 5.52 -2.27
CA TRP A 208 -12.56 5.07 -1.44
C TRP A 208 -12.11 3.93 -0.51
N PRO A 209 -12.81 3.69 0.62
CA PRO A 209 -12.52 2.54 1.49
C PRO A 209 -12.54 1.20 0.74
N LEU A 210 -13.43 1.06 -0.25
CA LEU A 210 -13.52 -0.13 -1.09
C LEU A 210 -12.25 -0.39 -1.92
N ASP A 211 -11.62 0.67 -2.45
CA ASP A 211 -10.34 0.57 -3.16
C ASP A 211 -9.25 -0.07 -2.27
N LEU A 212 -9.24 0.30 -0.99
CA LEU A 212 -8.27 -0.18 0.00
C LEU A 212 -8.54 -1.63 0.38
N ILE A 213 -9.81 -2.02 0.54
CA ILE A 213 -10.22 -3.41 0.81
C ILE A 213 -9.74 -4.30 -0.33
N VAL A 214 -10.10 -3.94 -1.57
CA VAL A 214 -9.74 -4.73 -2.76
C VAL A 214 -8.21 -4.76 -2.95
N ALA A 215 -7.51 -3.63 -2.80
CA ALA A 215 -6.05 -3.60 -2.85
C ALA A 215 -5.40 -4.52 -1.81
N THR A 216 -5.93 -4.56 -0.58
CA THR A 216 -5.43 -5.43 0.49
C THR A 216 -5.64 -6.91 0.16
N LEU A 217 -6.81 -7.27 -0.38
CA LEU A 217 -7.13 -8.63 -0.81
C LEU A 217 -6.24 -9.09 -1.97
N ILE A 218 -6.01 -8.22 -2.97
CA ILE A 218 -5.08 -8.51 -4.08
C ILE A 218 -3.67 -8.72 -3.53
N SER A 219 -3.19 -7.87 -2.62
CA SER A 219 -1.88 -8.05 -1.99
C SER A 219 -1.76 -9.34 -1.20
N TRP A 220 -2.82 -9.72 -0.47
CA TRP A 220 -2.85 -10.99 0.26
C TRP A 220 -2.76 -12.19 -0.67
N LEU A 221 -3.53 -12.20 -1.76
CA LEU A 221 -3.46 -13.25 -2.76
C LEU A 221 -2.07 -13.30 -3.41
N LEU A 222 -1.55 -12.15 -3.84
CA LEU A 222 -0.24 -12.03 -4.48
C LEU A 222 0.88 -12.56 -3.58
N VAL A 223 0.94 -12.12 -2.32
CA VAL A 223 1.95 -12.56 -1.36
C VAL A 223 1.83 -14.05 -1.06
N THR A 224 0.61 -14.56 -0.91
CA THR A 224 0.37 -15.98 -0.62
C THR A 224 0.79 -16.87 -1.79
N VAL A 225 0.44 -16.49 -3.03
CA VAL A 225 0.86 -17.19 -4.25
C VAL A 225 2.37 -17.12 -4.44
N ALA A 226 2.98 -15.94 -4.24
CA ALA A 226 4.43 -15.77 -4.36
C ALA A 226 5.17 -16.66 -3.35
N CYS A 227 4.74 -16.67 -2.08
CA CYS A 227 5.33 -17.54 -1.05
C CYS A 227 5.14 -19.02 -1.39
N TRP A 228 3.98 -19.41 -1.92
CA TRP A 228 3.71 -20.79 -2.35
C TRP A 228 4.61 -21.22 -3.51
N LEU A 229 4.75 -20.38 -4.55
CA LEU A 229 5.65 -20.62 -5.68
C LEU A 229 7.10 -20.74 -5.21
N THR A 230 7.57 -19.83 -4.36
CA THR A 230 8.92 -19.92 -3.80
C THR A 230 9.11 -21.21 -3.00
N GLN A 231 8.11 -21.64 -2.20
CA GLN A 231 8.20 -22.92 -1.49
C GLN A 231 8.29 -24.12 -2.43
N ARG A 232 7.56 -24.07 -3.54
CA ARG A 232 7.58 -25.13 -4.56
C ARG A 232 8.91 -25.20 -5.29
N LEU A 233 9.54 -24.06 -5.54
CA LEU A 233 10.82 -23.98 -6.28
C LEU A 233 12.06 -24.18 -5.41
N CYS A 234 12.02 -23.78 -4.14
CA CYS A 234 13.22 -23.68 -3.28
C CYS A 234 13.12 -24.45 -1.96
N GLY A 235 11.99 -25.11 -1.70
CA GLY A 235 11.71 -25.74 -0.42
C GLY A 235 11.22 -24.78 0.67
N PRO A 236 11.13 -25.23 1.93
CA PRO A 236 10.46 -24.48 2.99
C PRO A 236 11.10 -23.12 3.31
N LEU A 237 10.28 -22.07 3.42
CA LEU A 237 10.66 -20.72 3.88
C LEU A 237 10.75 -20.59 5.42
N SER A 238 10.42 -21.67 6.15
CA SER A 238 10.58 -21.74 7.59
C SER A 238 12.05 -21.65 8.00
N PRO A 239 12.34 -21.11 9.20
CA PRO A 239 13.72 -21.05 9.67
C PRO A 239 14.32 -22.46 9.70
N PRO A 240 15.51 -22.68 9.09
CA PRO A 240 16.24 -23.94 9.23
C PRO A 240 16.69 -24.17 10.68
N GLY A 241 17.12 -25.39 11.01
CA GLY A 241 17.54 -25.75 12.37
C GLY A 241 18.60 -24.81 12.96
N GLU A 242 19.57 -24.41 12.15
CA GLU A 242 20.62 -23.43 12.52
C GLU A 242 20.02 -22.07 12.92
N GLU A 243 19.07 -21.56 12.12
CA GLU A 243 18.38 -20.30 12.42
C GLU A 243 17.54 -20.43 13.70
N ALA A 244 16.91 -21.58 13.93
CA ALA A 244 16.12 -21.83 15.14
C ALA A 244 16.98 -21.83 16.42
N GLN A 245 18.21 -22.37 16.36
CA GLN A 245 19.16 -22.31 17.47
C GLN A 245 19.61 -20.87 17.74
N ASP A 246 19.90 -20.08 16.71
CA ASP A 246 20.29 -18.69 16.87
C ASP A 246 19.14 -17.81 17.37
N ILE A 247 17.88 -18.11 16.99
CA ILE A 247 16.70 -17.46 17.54
C ILE A 247 16.56 -17.76 19.05
N LYS A 248 16.85 -19.00 19.47
CA LYS A 248 16.84 -19.38 20.90
C LYS A 248 17.92 -18.63 21.68
N LYS A 249 19.16 -18.57 21.19
CA LYS A 249 20.28 -17.86 21.85
C LYS A 249 20.04 -16.36 22.04
N ARG A 250 19.27 -15.71 21.17
CA ARG A 250 18.95 -14.26 21.26
C ARG A 250 17.91 -13.93 22.32
N MET A 251 17.26 -14.93 22.90
CA MET A 251 16.36 -14.75 24.04
C MET A 251 17.00 -15.42 25.25
N PRO A 252 17.60 -14.66 26.18
CA PRO A 252 17.86 -15.23 27.50
C PRO A 252 16.52 -15.75 28.05
N GLU A 253 16.57 -16.88 28.75
CA GLU A 253 15.42 -17.41 29.47
C GLU A 253 14.87 -16.27 30.32
N ALA A 254 13.59 -15.95 30.13
CA ALA A 254 12.91 -15.04 31.03
C ALA A 254 12.76 -15.80 32.35
N GLU A 255 13.74 -15.63 33.25
CA GLU A 255 13.62 -15.93 34.67
C GLU A 255 12.47 -15.13 35.29
#